data_AF-A0AAE9EEA8-F1
#
_entry.id   AF-A0AAE9EEA8-F1
#
_cell.length_a   1.000
_cell.length_b   1.000
_cell.length_c   1.000
_cell.angle_alpha   90.00
_cell.angle_beta   90.00
_cell.angle_gamma   90.00
#
_symmetry.space_group_name_H-M   'P 1'
#
loop_
_entity.id
_entity.type
_entity.pdbx_description
1 polymer ?
#
loop_
_entity_poly.entity_id
_entity_poly.type
_entity_poly.pdbx_seq_one_letter_code
_entity_poly.pdbx_strand_id
1 'polypeptide(L)'
;MMLVFGKVENVDLADGPDKSEKNCIDGCFSETDCVVAYMNSNGNCLYFNYNYEKKLSVTETTKSEGLKVAIKHFEWTDGYTKGNSALSSSNAALSGWDYYKTVRENCLSAARIDESSQTINDVSCDDAENQFGTVCGYQLI
;
A
#
# COMPACT_ATOMS: atom_id res chain seq x y z
N MET A 1 4.34 6.00 3.15
CA MET A 1 3.21 5.29 3.82
C MET A 1 2.14 6.31 4.20
N MET A 2 0.87 5.96 4.02
CA MET A 2 -0.28 6.84 4.35
C MET A 2 -0.68 6.62 5.80
N LEU A 3 -0.64 7.69 6.61
CA LEU A 3 -1.04 7.65 8.01
C LEU A 3 -2.51 8.04 8.16
N VAL A 4 -3.28 7.22 8.88
CA VAL A 4 -4.67 7.50 9.24
C VAL A 4 -4.87 7.26 10.74
N PHE A 5 -5.79 8.00 11.36
CA PHE A 5 -6.29 7.64 12.67
C PHE A 5 -7.27 6.48 12.49
N GLY A 6 -6.93 5.32 13.04
CA GLY A 6 -7.70 4.12 12.76
C GLY A 6 -7.33 2.94 13.63
N LYS A 7 -8.13 1.89 13.51
CA LYS A 7 -7.95 0.62 14.18
C LYS A 7 -8.08 -0.52 13.17
N VAL A 8 -7.18 -1.50 13.25
CA VAL A 8 -7.26 -2.71 12.43
C VAL A 8 -8.28 -3.66 13.06
N GLU A 9 -9.19 -4.21 12.25
CA GLU A 9 -10.27 -5.08 12.73
C GLU A 9 -9.91 -6.56 12.68
N ASN A 10 -10.61 -7.36 13.50
CA ASN A 10 -10.53 -8.84 13.51
C ASN A 10 -9.14 -9.42 13.82
N VAL A 11 -8.32 -8.67 14.57
CA VAL A 11 -6.97 -9.06 14.98
C VAL A 11 -6.75 -8.70 16.44
N ASP A 12 -5.84 -9.42 17.10
CA ASP A 12 -5.38 -9.04 18.42
C ASP A 12 -4.41 -7.85 18.31
N LEU A 13 -4.66 -6.83 19.12
CA LEU A 13 -3.94 -5.55 19.12
C LEU A 13 -3.22 -5.26 20.44
N ALA A 14 -3.19 -6.22 21.37
CA ALA A 14 -2.74 -5.98 22.74
C ALA A 14 -1.21 -6.05 22.91
N ASP A 15 -0.48 -6.83 22.10
CA ASP A 15 0.88 -7.30 22.47
C ASP A 15 1.99 -6.93 21.47
N GLY A 16 2.02 -5.67 21.00
CA GLY A 16 3.13 -5.15 20.18
C GLY A 16 4.32 -4.64 21.01
N PRO A 17 5.58 -4.76 20.55
CA PRO A 17 6.71 -4.08 21.18
C PRO A 17 6.49 -2.55 21.19
N ASP A 18 6.90 -1.90 22.27
CA ASP A 18 6.90 -0.44 22.36
C ASP A 18 7.93 0.15 21.38
N LYS A 19 7.47 1.05 20.50
CA LYS A 19 8.28 1.74 19.51
C LYS A 19 7.82 3.19 19.38
N SER A 20 8.75 4.07 19.03
CA SER A 20 8.37 5.39 18.53
C SER A 20 7.57 5.26 17.23
N GLU A 21 6.67 6.22 16.97
CA GLU A 21 5.86 6.25 15.74
C GLU A 21 6.73 6.08 14.49
N LYS A 22 7.82 6.84 14.40
CA LYS A 22 8.77 6.76 13.29
C LYS A 22 9.33 5.35 13.11
N ASN A 23 9.81 4.71 14.19
CA ASN A 23 10.41 3.39 14.10
C ASN A 23 9.37 2.29 13.76
N CYS A 24 8.12 2.47 14.17
CA CYS A 24 7.03 1.59 13.79
C CYS A 24 6.74 1.70 12.28
N ILE A 25 6.58 2.92 11.78
CA ILE A 25 6.28 3.16 10.36
C ILE A 25 7.46 2.74 9.47
N ASP A 26 8.67 3.21 9.77
CA ASP A 26 9.86 2.95 8.96
C ASP A 26 10.21 1.45 8.95
N GLY A 27 9.99 0.76 10.06
CA GLY A 27 10.21 -0.68 10.13
C GLY A 27 9.29 -1.44 9.19
N CYS A 28 7.98 -1.18 9.21
CA CYS A 28 7.06 -1.80 8.24
C CYS A 28 7.36 -1.39 6.80
N PHE A 29 7.75 -0.13 6.58
CA PHE A 29 8.10 0.33 5.24
C PHE A 29 9.27 -0.48 4.66
N SER A 30 10.29 -0.75 5.48
CA SER A 30 11.51 -1.47 5.10
C SER A 30 11.28 -2.97 4.92
N GLU A 31 10.32 -3.56 5.62
CA GLU A 31 9.95 -4.97 5.47
C GLU A 31 9.15 -5.19 4.17
N THR A 32 9.64 -6.07 3.30
CA THR A 32 9.04 -6.34 1.98
C THR A 32 7.57 -6.74 2.09
N ASP A 33 7.24 -7.62 3.04
CA ASP A 33 5.90 -8.18 3.17
C ASP A 33 4.95 -7.36 4.02
N CYS A 34 5.46 -6.38 4.78
CA CYS A 34 4.61 -5.56 5.63
C CYS A 34 3.79 -4.55 4.80
N VAL A 35 2.48 -4.55 5.00
CA VAL A 35 1.54 -3.66 4.31
C VAL A 35 0.87 -2.66 5.25
N VAL A 36 0.74 -3.00 6.53
CA VAL A 36 0.13 -2.13 7.54
C VAL A 36 0.94 -2.15 8.82
N ALA A 37 1.27 -0.97 9.33
CA ALA A 37 1.73 -0.81 10.71
C ALA A 37 0.59 -0.22 11.55
N TYR A 38 0.33 -0.79 12.71
CA TYR A 38 -0.59 -0.26 13.69
C TYR A 38 0.17 0.16 14.94
N MET A 39 -0.24 1.28 15.51
CA MET A 39 0.24 1.77 16.79
C MET A 39 -0.93 2.15 17.68
N ASN A 40 -0.96 1.59 18.89
CA ASN A 40 -1.92 1.99 19.91
C ASN A 40 -1.44 3.23 20.69
N SER A 41 -2.29 3.74 21.57
CA SER A 41 -2.00 4.92 22.41
C SER A 41 -0.86 4.72 23.42
N ASN A 42 -0.48 3.48 23.71
CA ASN A 42 0.60 3.13 24.63
C ASN A 42 1.97 3.00 23.92
N GLY A 43 2.03 3.15 22.60
CA GLY A 43 3.25 2.98 21.80
C GLY A 43 3.50 1.57 21.31
N ASN A 44 2.62 0.60 21.63
CA ASN A 44 2.75 -0.76 21.11
C ASN A 44 2.55 -0.77 19.60
N CYS A 45 3.51 -1.35 18.89
CA CYS A 45 3.56 -1.38 17.45
C CYS A 45 3.36 -2.80 16.92
N LEU A 46 2.47 -2.96 15.95
CA LEU A 46 2.18 -4.23 15.28
C LEU A 46 2.31 -4.09 13.78
N TYR A 47 2.90 -5.10 13.14
CA TYR A 47 3.03 -5.19 11.69
C TYR A 47 2.08 -6.26 11.17
N PHE A 48 1.37 -5.93 10.10
CA PHE A 48 0.56 -6.86 9.35
C PHE A 48 1.15 -7.03 7.97
N ASN A 49 1.51 -8.27 7.68
CA ASN A 49 2.04 -8.66 6.39
C ASN A 49 0.90 -8.93 5.41
N TYR A 50 1.21 -8.76 4.13
CA TYR A 50 0.30 -9.09 3.05
C TYR A 50 -0.17 -10.55 3.17
N ASN A 51 -1.48 -10.76 3.05
CA ASN A 51 -2.08 -12.08 3.03
C ASN A 51 -3.14 -12.14 1.94
N TYR A 52 -3.01 -13.08 1.01
CA TYR A 52 -3.91 -13.24 -0.13
C TYR A 52 -5.28 -13.81 0.25
N GLU A 53 -5.41 -14.50 1.38
CA GLU A 53 -6.67 -15.10 1.86
C GLU A 53 -7.46 -14.17 2.79
N LYS A 54 -6.75 -13.27 3.50
CA LYS A 54 -7.33 -12.44 4.55
C LYS A 54 -7.27 -10.97 4.18
N LYS A 55 -8.46 -10.36 4.14
CA LYS A 55 -8.59 -8.91 4.01
C LYS A 55 -8.43 -8.27 5.39
N LEU A 56 -7.50 -7.32 5.48
CA LEU A 56 -7.41 -6.41 6.62
C LEU A 56 -8.38 -5.26 6.40
N SER A 57 -9.17 -4.95 7.42
CA SER A 57 -10.05 -3.80 7.43
C SER A 57 -9.57 -2.80 8.46
N VAL A 58 -9.66 -1.52 8.11
CA VAL A 58 -9.31 -0.41 9.01
C VAL A 58 -10.57 0.41 9.22
N THR A 59 -10.97 0.56 10.48
CA THR A 59 -12.03 1.49 10.88
C THR A 59 -11.38 2.82 11.24
N GLU A 60 -11.93 3.92 10.69
CA GLU A 60 -11.49 5.26 11.05
C GLU A 60 -11.81 5.56 12.51
N THR A 61 -10.88 6.22 13.20
CA THR A 61 -11.03 6.61 14.61
C THR A 61 -10.69 8.09 14.79
N THR A 62 -10.95 8.61 15.98
CA THR A 62 -10.63 10.00 16.30
C THR A 62 -9.17 10.17 16.71
N LYS A 63 -8.64 11.37 16.47
CA LYS A 63 -7.31 11.76 16.97
C LYS A 63 -7.15 11.59 18.49
N SER A 64 -8.23 11.79 19.26
CA SER A 64 -8.24 11.66 20.72
C SER A 64 -8.03 10.23 21.22
N GLU A 65 -8.38 9.22 20.42
CA GLU A 65 -8.14 7.82 20.79
C GLU A 65 -6.67 7.43 20.64
N GLY A 66 -5.90 8.19 19.87
CA GLY A 66 -4.46 7.98 19.70
C GLY A 66 -4.09 6.72 18.90
N LEU A 67 -5.07 6.05 18.27
CA LEU A 67 -4.86 4.87 17.45
C LEU A 67 -4.44 5.28 16.04
N LYS A 68 -3.33 4.72 15.57
CA LYS A 68 -2.72 5.10 14.30
C LYS A 68 -2.49 3.88 13.44
N VAL A 69 -2.81 4.02 12.17
CA VAL A 69 -2.56 3.00 11.15
C VAL A 69 -1.78 3.65 10.02
N ALA A 70 -0.61 3.10 9.71
CA ALA A 70 0.16 3.46 8.53
C ALA A 70 0.00 2.35 7.47
N ILE A 71 -0.44 2.74 6.27
CA ILE A 71 -0.72 1.82 5.16
C ILE A 71 0.33 2.05 4.06
N LYS A 72 0.97 0.96 3.63
CA LYS A 72 1.85 0.97 2.44
C LYS A 72 0.95 1.10 1.21
N HIS A 73 1.24 2.08 0.37
CA HIS A 73 0.47 2.38 -0.83
C HIS A 73 1.42 2.85 -1.92
N PHE A 74 0.97 2.82 -3.17
CA PHE A 74 1.69 3.40 -4.29
C PHE A 74 1.74 4.92 -4.17
N GLU A 75 2.93 5.49 -4.43
CA GLU A 75 3.16 6.93 -4.44
C GLU A 75 3.57 7.37 -5.86
N TRP A 76 3.04 8.51 -6.31
CA TRP A 76 3.42 9.12 -7.58
C TRP A 76 4.77 9.84 -7.42
N THR A 77 5.75 9.48 -8.23
CA THR A 77 7.11 10.04 -8.15
C THR A 77 7.29 11.37 -8.86
N ASP A 78 6.30 11.79 -9.66
CA ASP A 78 6.36 13.02 -10.45
C ASP A 78 6.19 14.29 -9.62
N GLY A 79 5.67 14.20 -8.39
CA GLY A 79 5.38 15.34 -7.52
C GLY A 79 4.20 16.21 -7.98
N TYR A 80 3.54 15.86 -9.08
CA TYR A 80 2.43 16.61 -9.69
C TYR A 80 1.11 15.88 -9.56
N THR A 81 1.11 14.56 -9.69
CA THR A 81 -0.09 13.74 -9.61
C THR A 81 -0.55 13.62 -8.16
N LYS A 82 -1.82 14.00 -7.91
CA LYS A 82 -2.43 13.98 -6.58
C LYS A 82 -3.64 13.08 -6.57
N GLY A 83 -3.79 12.34 -5.47
CA GLY A 83 -4.90 11.42 -5.26
C GLY A 83 -4.70 10.06 -5.92
N ASN A 84 -5.60 9.12 -5.58
CA ASN A 84 -5.48 7.70 -5.92
C ASN A 84 -6.69 7.18 -6.70
N SER A 85 -7.49 8.06 -7.32
CA SER A 85 -8.69 7.66 -8.08
C SER A 85 -8.35 6.75 -9.26
N ALA A 86 -7.18 6.94 -9.88
CA ALA A 86 -6.68 6.05 -10.94
C ALA A 86 -6.38 4.63 -10.43
N LEU A 87 -6.15 4.46 -9.12
CA LEU A 87 -5.83 3.19 -8.47
C LEU A 87 -7.08 2.47 -7.92
N SER A 88 -8.28 2.94 -8.24
CA SER A 88 -9.51 2.24 -7.87
C SER A 88 -9.56 0.88 -8.55
N SER A 89 -10.22 -0.10 -7.93
CA SER A 89 -10.39 -1.44 -8.51
C SER A 89 -11.13 -1.44 -9.87
N SER A 90 -11.88 -0.38 -10.18
CA SER A 90 -12.53 -0.21 -11.48
C SER A 90 -11.55 0.15 -12.61
N ASN A 91 -10.35 0.62 -12.29
CA ASN A 91 -9.36 1.06 -13.28
C ASN A 91 -7.99 0.37 -13.16
N ALA A 92 -7.60 -0.03 -11.94
CA ALA A 92 -6.32 -0.69 -11.68
C ALA A 92 -6.54 -2.14 -11.21
N ALA A 93 -5.75 -3.06 -11.77
CA ALA A 93 -5.56 -4.41 -11.25
C ALA A 93 -4.31 -4.38 -10.37
N LEU A 94 -4.51 -4.45 -9.05
CA LEU A 94 -3.42 -4.40 -8.07
C LEU A 94 -3.41 -5.69 -7.25
N SER A 95 -2.53 -6.62 -7.62
CA SER A 95 -2.44 -7.97 -7.05
C SER A 95 -1.44 -8.03 -5.87
N GLY A 96 -0.40 -7.21 -5.92
CA GLY A 96 0.83 -7.21 -5.12
C GLY A 96 1.87 -8.26 -5.57
N TRP A 97 1.54 -9.11 -6.53
CA TRP A 97 2.30 -10.29 -6.94
C TRP A 97 1.94 -10.76 -8.35
N ASP A 98 2.94 -11.27 -9.05
CA ASP A 98 2.73 -11.94 -10.32
C ASP A 98 1.76 -13.13 -10.21
N TYR A 99 1.30 -13.61 -11.36
CA TYR A 99 0.36 -14.74 -11.43
C TYR A 99 0.81 -15.98 -10.65
N TYR A 100 2.13 -16.25 -10.60
CA TYR A 100 2.69 -17.40 -9.89
C TYR A 100 3.00 -17.14 -8.41
N LYS A 101 2.83 -15.91 -7.91
CA LYS A 101 3.14 -15.48 -6.54
C LYS A 101 4.60 -15.69 -6.16
N THR A 102 5.50 -15.49 -7.12
CA THR A 102 6.94 -15.64 -6.99
C THR A 102 7.67 -14.31 -7.04
N VAL A 103 7.09 -13.30 -7.70
CA VAL A 103 7.68 -11.98 -7.89
C VAL A 103 6.73 -10.92 -7.34
N ARG A 104 7.27 -10.00 -6.54
CA ARG A 104 6.55 -8.86 -6.01
C ARG A 104 6.31 -7.82 -7.10
N GLU A 105 5.09 -7.33 -7.17
CA GLU A 105 4.68 -6.29 -8.11
C GLU A 105 4.53 -4.97 -7.36
N ASN A 106 5.61 -4.18 -7.33
CA ASN A 106 5.72 -2.95 -6.55
C ASN A 106 5.86 -1.69 -7.41
N CYS A 107 5.75 -1.82 -8.73
CA CYS A 107 5.76 -0.70 -9.67
C CYS A 107 4.48 -0.69 -10.49
N LEU A 108 4.05 0.49 -10.95
CA LEU A 108 2.84 0.62 -11.74
C LEU A 108 3.19 0.75 -13.22
N SER A 109 2.41 0.08 -14.07
CA SER A 109 2.49 0.20 -15.52
C SER A 109 1.12 0.51 -16.11
N ALA A 110 1.10 1.35 -17.15
CA ALA A 110 -0.06 1.44 -18.02
C ALA A 110 -0.07 0.20 -18.92
N ALA A 111 -1.04 -0.68 -18.70
CA ALA A 111 -1.06 -2.02 -19.27
C ALA A 111 -2.34 -2.29 -20.04
N ARG A 112 -2.22 -3.07 -21.12
CA ARG A 112 -3.37 -3.73 -21.74
C ARG A 112 -3.57 -5.06 -21.02
N ILE A 113 -4.64 -5.16 -20.25
CA ILE A 113 -4.97 -6.37 -19.49
C ILE A 113 -6.00 -7.16 -20.29
N ASP A 114 -5.68 -8.41 -20.61
CA ASP A 114 -6.58 -9.29 -21.36
C ASP A 114 -7.91 -9.47 -20.63
N GLU A 115 -9.02 -9.41 -21.37
CA GLU A 115 -10.39 -9.57 -20.87
C GLU A 115 -10.80 -8.57 -19.76
N SER A 116 -10.05 -7.48 -19.56
CA SER A 116 -10.36 -6.43 -18.59
C SER A 116 -10.44 -5.05 -19.24
N SER A 117 -11.23 -4.16 -18.65
CA SER A 117 -11.25 -2.73 -18.98
C SER A 117 -10.28 -1.90 -18.13
N GLN A 118 -9.58 -2.54 -17.17
CA GLN A 118 -8.57 -1.88 -16.35
C GLN A 118 -7.37 -1.48 -17.22
N THR A 119 -6.74 -0.36 -16.86
CA THR A 119 -5.67 0.28 -17.65
C THR A 119 -4.35 0.40 -16.91
N ILE A 120 -4.34 0.10 -15.60
CA ILE A 120 -3.15 0.13 -14.75
C ILE A 120 -2.99 -1.26 -14.14
N ASN A 121 -1.77 -1.79 -14.18
CA ASN A 121 -1.38 -3.00 -13.44
C ASN A 121 -0.22 -2.66 -12.51
N ASP A 122 -0.14 -3.33 -11.38
CA ASP A 122 1.15 -3.47 -10.71
C ASP A 122 1.99 -4.54 -11.41
N VAL A 123 3.29 -4.28 -11.52
CA VAL A 123 4.26 -5.16 -12.18
C VAL A 123 5.54 -5.19 -11.36
N SER A 124 6.41 -6.16 -11.64
CA SER A 124 7.77 -6.12 -11.13
C SER A 124 8.44 -4.82 -11.59
N CYS A 125 9.18 -4.18 -10.70
CA CYS A 125 9.91 -2.97 -11.02
C CYS A 125 11.01 -3.20 -12.08
N ASP A 126 11.42 -4.45 -12.25
CA ASP A 126 12.41 -4.87 -13.25
C ASP A 126 11.77 -5.44 -14.53
N ASP A 127 10.42 -5.44 -14.65
CA ASP A 127 9.72 -5.95 -15.83
C ASP A 127 9.80 -4.96 -17.01
N ALA A 128 10.97 -4.87 -17.63
CA ALA A 128 11.17 -4.05 -18.82
C ALA A 128 10.67 -4.71 -20.11
N GLU A 129 10.43 -6.03 -20.12
CA GLU A 129 10.11 -6.78 -21.33
C GLU A 129 8.65 -6.62 -21.75
N ASN A 130 7.73 -6.47 -20.80
CA ASN A 130 6.29 -6.35 -21.08
C ASN A 130 5.76 -4.91 -21.02
N GLN A 131 6.63 -3.93 -20.75
CA GLN A 131 6.24 -2.52 -20.72
C GLN A 131 6.20 -1.94 -22.15
N PHE A 132 4.99 -1.58 -22.61
CA PHE A 132 4.79 -1.02 -23.95
C PHE A 132 5.32 0.42 -24.12
N GLY A 133 5.57 1.13 -23.01
CA GLY A 133 6.06 2.51 -23.03
C GLY A 133 5.97 3.18 -21.66
N THR A 134 6.40 4.44 -21.60
CA THR A 134 6.29 5.29 -20.40
C THR A 134 5.36 6.47 -20.66
N VAL A 135 4.64 6.91 -19.63
CA VAL A 135 3.81 8.11 -19.68
C VAL A 135 4.54 9.21 -18.92
N CYS A 136 4.93 10.27 -19.63
CA CYS A 136 5.53 11.46 -19.03
C CYS A 136 4.48 12.55 -18.85
N GLY A 137 4.26 13.00 -17.61
CA GLY A 137 3.45 14.19 -17.32
C GLY A 137 4.33 15.43 -17.15
N TYR A 138 3.79 16.60 -17.51
CA TYR A 138 4.38 17.90 -17.18
C TYR A 138 3.28 18.87 -16.75
N GLN A 139 3.63 19.79 -15.87
CA GLN A 139 2.70 20.82 -15.43
C GLN A 139 2.50 21.85 -16.55
N LEU A 140 1.26 22.04 -16.97
CA LEU A 140 0.90 23.18 -17.82
C LEU A 140 0.91 24.44 -16.95
N ILE A 141 1.71 25.43 -17.38
CA ILE A 141 1.83 26.76 -16.78
C ILE A 141 0.68 27.68 -17.19
#